data_AF-A0A157ZXU7-F1
#
_entry.id   AF-A0A157ZXU7-F1
#
_cell.length_a   1.000
_cell.length_b   1.000
_cell.length_c   1.000
_cell.angle_alpha   90.00
_cell.angle_beta   90.00
_cell.angle_gamma   90.00
#
_symmetry.space_group_name_H-M   'P 1'
#
loop_
_entity.id
_entity.type
_entity.pdbx_description
1 polymer ?
#
loop_
_entity_poly.entity_id
_entity_poly.type
_entity_poly.pdbx_seq_one_letter_code
_entity_poly.pdbx_strand_id
1 'polypeptide(L)'
;MDIKFPPQAPEYIGEEPALMFLALVDDRGIECKISAEALEDHFGASSRREDDLQRAFENNRAVIEGAAEQLLTSVGCKPVILRSGYFRFSGGGTAAGIDSRHARMSKRERAAEAGNRRETDAQGGE
;
A
#
# COMPACT_ATOMS: atom_id res chain seq x y z
N MET A 1 -3.45 14.76 -9.63
CA MET A 1 -2.56 14.64 -8.46
C MET A 1 -1.23 15.15 -8.95
N ASP A 2 -0.86 16.36 -8.52
CA ASP A 2 0.44 16.92 -8.87
C ASP A 2 1.46 16.38 -7.87
N ILE A 3 2.32 15.49 -8.33
CA ILE A 3 3.32 14.81 -7.49
C ILE A 3 4.69 15.35 -7.90
N LYS A 4 5.39 15.95 -6.95
CA LYS A 4 6.76 16.46 -7.12
C LYS A 4 7.68 15.80 -6.12
N PHE A 5 8.86 15.40 -6.58
CA PHE A 5 9.89 14.85 -5.71
C PHE A 5 10.98 15.91 -5.55
N PRO A 6 11.14 16.53 -4.36
CA PRO A 6 12.22 17.47 -4.14
C PRO A 6 13.57 16.74 -4.23
N PRO A 7 14.63 17.37 -4.76
CA PRO A 7 15.97 16.80 -4.91
C PRO A 7 16.74 16.67 -3.58
N GLN A 8 16.02 16.34 -2.50
CA GLN A 8 16.63 16.07 -1.21
C GLN A 8 17.26 14.68 -1.21
N ALA A 9 18.30 14.54 -0.39
CA ALA A 9 18.93 13.25 -0.11
C ALA A 9 17.97 12.40 0.73
N PRO A 10 17.88 11.08 0.46
CA PRO A 10 17.15 10.19 1.34
C PRO A 10 17.86 10.06 2.69
N GLU A 11 17.08 9.95 3.77
CA GLU A 11 17.57 9.69 5.12
C GLU A 11 17.65 8.18 5.37
N TYR A 12 18.79 7.69 5.85
CA TYR A 12 18.93 6.29 6.23
C TYR A 12 18.34 6.03 7.61
N ILE A 13 17.39 5.10 7.66
CA ILE A 13 16.76 4.65 8.89
C ILE A 13 17.61 3.52 9.47
N GLY A 14 18.27 3.75 10.61
CA GLY A 14 19.13 2.73 11.24
C GLY A 14 18.36 1.60 11.92
N GLU A 15 17.11 1.83 12.30
CA GLU A 15 16.26 0.87 13.02
C GLU A 15 15.62 -0.18 12.09
N GLU A 16 15.33 0.20 10.85
CA GLU A 16 14.93 -0.68 9.75
C GLU A 16 15.77 -0.28 8.54
N PRO A 17 16.62 -1.16 7.96
CA PRO A 17 17.52 -0.81 6.87
C PRO A 17 16.71 -0.38 5.65
N ALA A 18 16.49 0.93 5.53
CA ALA A 18 15.61 1.57 4.57
C ALA A 18 16.04 3.03 4.38
N LEU A 19 15.71 3.58 3.22
CA LEU A 19 15.90 4.98 2.88
C LEU A 19 14.55 5.69 2.88
N MET A 20 14.46 6.81 3.58
CA MET A 20 13.28 7.67 3.65
C MET A 20 13.48 8.91 2.78
N PHE A 21 12.49 9.25 1.96
CA PHE A 21 12.46 10.45 1.13
C PHE A 21 11.05 11.06 1.15
N LEU A 22 10.93 12.38 1.02
CA LEU A 22 9.61 13.02 0.92
C LEU A 22 9.18 13.15 -0.54
N ALA A 23 7.88 12.97 -0.77
CA ALA A 23 7.17 13.30 -1.99
C ALA A 23 6.16 14.42 -1.70
N LEU A 24 6.15 15.48 -2.49
CA LEU A 24 5.13 16.53 -2.40
C LEU A 24 3.95 16.13 -3.29
N VAL A 25 2.79 15.89 -2.67
CA VAL A 25 1.56 15.54 -3.37
C VAL A 25 0.52 16.61 -3.11
N ASP A 26 0.15 17.38 -4.13
CA ASP A 26 -0.76 18.53 -4.01
C ASP A 26 -0.34 19.44 -2.82
N ASP A 27 0.95 19.81 -2.80
CA ASP A 27 1.63 20.61 -1.76
C ASP A 27 1.74 19.95 -0.36
N ARG A 28 1.38 18.67 -0.22
CA ARG A 28 1.58 17.91 1.02
C ARG A 28 2.84 17.05 0.97
N GLY A 29 3.76 17.26 1.90
CA GLY A 29 4.92 16.38 2.08
C GLY A 29 4.49 15.03 2.66
N ILE A 30 4.60 13.98 1.86
CA ILE A 30 4.32 12.60 2.22
C ILE A 30 5.63 11.83 2.36
N GLU A 31 5.82 11.20 3.50
CA GLU A 31 6.97 10.36 3.79
C GLU A 31 6.89 9.04 3.01
N CYS A 32 7.84 8.83 2.11
CA CYS A 32 8.01 7.60 1.35
C CYS A 32 9.27 6.89 1.84
N LYS A 33 9.20 5.57 1.97
CA LYS A 33 10.35 4.75 2.38
C LYS A 33 10.62 3.68 1.34
N ILE A 34 11.87 3.32 1.13
CA ILE A 34 12.27 2.17 0.33
C ILE A 34 13.18 1.27 1.15
N SER A 35 12.83 -0.01 1.26
CA SER A 35 13.63 -0.98 2.01
C SER A 35 14.95 -1.28 1.31
N ALA A 36 16.02 -1.51 2.07
CA ALA A 36 17.31 -1.97 1.55
C ALA A 36 17.16 -3.24 0.72
N GLU A 37 16.28 -4.16 1.13
CA GLU A 37 15.98 -5.39 0.38
C GLU A 37 15.51 -5.11 -1.05
N ALA A 38 14.73 -4.05 -1.26
CA ALA A 38 14.29 -3.65 -2.60
C ALA A 38 15.44 -3.08 -3.42
N LEU A 39 16.28 -2.26 -2.79
CA LEU A 39 17.47 -1.66 -3.40
C LEU A 39 18.50 -2.72 -3.81
N GLU A 40 18.70 -3.75 -3.00
CA GLU A 40 19.59 -4.88 -3.32
C GLU A 40 19.03 -5.75 -4.45
N ASP A 41 17.76 -6.16 -4.37
CA ASP A 41 17.15 -7.14 -5.29
C ASP A 41 16.84 -6.55 -6.68
N HIS A 42 16.46 -5.25 -6.75
CA HIS A 42 16.00 -4.62 -8.00
C HIS A 42 16.94 -3.53 -8.54
N PHE A 43 17.68 -2.86 -7.66
CA PHE A 43 18.47 -1.67 -8.04
C PHE A 43 19.99 -1.91 -7.94
N GLY A 44 20.41 -3.12 -7.55
CA GLY A 44 21.80 -3.54 -7.55
C GLY A 44 22.65 -2.92 -6.44
N ALA A 45 22.05 -2.55 -5.30
CA ALA A 45 22.82 -2.13 -4.14
C ALA A 45 23.79 -3.24 -3.72
N SER A 46 25.08 -2.90 -3.57
CA SER A 46 26.12 -3.89 -3.24
C SER A 46 26.06 -4.37 -1.79
N SER A 47 25.46 -3.57 -0.90
CA SER A 47 25.27 -3.91 0.51
C SER A 47 24.18 -3.05 1.14
N ARG A 48 23.64 -3.48 2.29
CA ARG A 48 22.72 -2.70 3.15
C ARG A 48 23.38 -1.53 3.90
N ARG A 49 24.50 -1.02 3.42
CA ARG A 49 25.17 0.14 4.02
C ARG A 49 24.54 1.39 3.45
N GLU A 50 24.41 2.42 4.28
CA GLU A 50 23.90 3.73 3.89
C GLU A 50 24.47 4.22 2.55
N ASP A 51 25.80 4.19 2.42
CA ASP A 51 26.51 4.65 1.22
C ASP A 51 26.10 3.88 -0.05
N ASP A 52 26.07 2.55 0.01
CA ASP A 52 25.69 1.69 -1.12
C ASP A 52 24.21 1.85 -1.48
N LEU A 53 23.34 1.96 -0.48
CA LEU A 53 21.91 2.17 -0.68
C LEU A 53 21.63 3.55 -1.30
N GLN A 54 22.31 4.59 -0.81
CA GLN A 54 22.13 5.95 -1.28
C GLN A 54 22.61 6.09 -2.71
N ARG A 55 23.77 5.50 -3.05
CA ARG A 55 24.26 5.43 -4.44
C ARG A 55 23.30 4.68 -5.37
N ALA A 56 22.75 3.55 -4.92
CA ALA A 56 21.76 2.80 -5.69
C ALA A 56 20.46 3.60 -5.89
N PHE A 57 20.02 4.33 -4.86
CA PHE A 57 18.86 5.22 -4.93
C PHE A 57 19.11 6.37 -5.91
N GLU A 58 20.24 7.06 -5.82
CA GLU A 58 20.56 8.19 -6.70
C GLU A 58 20.66 7.78 -8.17
N ASN A 59 21.34 6.66 -8.45
CA ASN A 59 21.46 6.13 -9.82
C ASN A 59 20.11 5.73 -10.42
N ASN A 60 19.15 5.29 -9.59
CA ASN A 60 17.84 4.80 -10.04
C ASN A 60 16.68 5.70 -9.58
N ARG A 61 16.99 6.95 -9.25
CA ARG A 61 16.07 7.88 -8.60
C ARG A 61 14.78 8.06 -9.40
N ALA A 62 14.88 8.24 -10.71
CA ALA A 62 13.73 8.41 -11.59
C ALA A 62 12.78 7.20 -11.56
N VAL A 63 13.31 5.98 -11.45
CA VAL A 63 12.51 4.76 -11.40
C VAL A 63 11.81 4.62 -10.04
N ILE A 64 12.52 4.94 -8.96
CA ILE A 64 11.98 4.88 -7.59
C ILE A 64 10.90 5.94 -7.39
N GLU A 65 11.13 7.17 -7.86
CA GLU A 65 10.17 8.27 -7.82
C GLU A 65 8.92 7.92 -8.64
N GLY A 66 9.05 7.37 -9.85
CA GLY A 66 7.91 6.92 -10.65
C GLY A 66 7.12 5.77 -9.99
N ALA A 67 7.79 4.85 -9.30
CA ALA A 67 7.13 3.80 -8.53
C ALA A 67 6.39 4.37 -7.31
N ALA A 68 6.99 5.33 -6.61
CA ALA A 68 6.35 6.04 -5.51
C ALA A 68 5.13 6.83 -5.98
N GLU A 69 5.21 7.50 -7.13
CA GLU A 69 4.12 8.25 -7.74
C GLU A 69 2.90 7.36 -8.01
N GLN A 70 3.11 6.21 -8.64
CA GLN A 70 2.04 5.24 -8.92
C GLN A 70 1.40 4.70 -7.63
N LEU A 71 2.22 4.44 -6.61
CA LEU A 71 1.73 3.95 -5.33
C LEU A 71 0.93 5.03 -4.60
N LEU A 72 1.44 6.26 -4.54
CA LEU A 72 0.77 7.43 -3.95
C LEU A 72 -0.56 7.73 -4.65
N THR A 73 -0.60 7.59 -5.97
CA THR A 73 -1.84 7.71 -6.76
C THR A 73 -2.87 6.64 -6.38
N SER A 74 -2.41 5.43 -6.09
CA SER A 74 -3.29 4.31 -5.71
C SER A 74 -3.80 4.39 -4.27
N VAL A 75 -2.95 4.76 -3.31
CA VAL A 75 -3.32 4.80 -1.88
C VAL A 75 -3.89 6.14 -1.41
N GLY A 76 -3.68 7.20 -2.21
CA GLY A 76 -3.89 8.60 -1.81
C GLY A 76 -2.83 9.08 -0.81
N CYS A 77 -2.73 10.40 -0.56
CA CYS A 77 -1.75 11.10 0.30
C CYS A 77 -1.48 10.45 1.68
N LYS A 78 -0.79 9.31 1.70
CA LYS A 78 -0.51 8.47 2.86
C LYS A 78 0.93 8.00 2.77
N PRO A 79 1.61 7.83 3.91
CA PRO A 79 2.97 7.32 3.92
C PRO A 79 3.01 5.91 3.34
N VAL A 80 3.99 5.68 2.45
CA VAL A 80 4.13 4.41 1.72
C VAL A 80 5.52 3.83 1.89
N ILE A 81 5.60 2.50 1.88
CA ILE A 81 6.87 1.77 1.96
C ILE A 81 7.01 0.87 0.73
N LEU A 82 7.99 1.18 -0.10
CA LEU A 82 8.41 0.40 -1.26
C LEU A 82 9.27 -0.78 -0.79
N ARG A 83 8.65 -1.96 -0.74
CA ARG A 83 9.32 -3.23 -0.44
C ARG A 83 9.66 -3.97 -1.74
N SER A 84 10.60 -4.92 -1.70
CA SER A 84 10.93 -5.75 -2.89
C SER A 84 9.68 -6.41 -3.51
N GLY A 85 8.73 -6.83 -2.66
CA GLY A 85 7.45 -7.38 -3.12
C GLY A 85 6.63 -6.43 -4.00
N TYR A 86 6.70 -5.11 -3.80
CA TYR A 86 5.97 -4.15 -4.65
C TYR A 86 6.52 -4.15 -6.08
N PHE A 87 7.84 -4.10 -6.22
CA PHE A 87 8.52 -4.10 -7.52
C PHE A 87 8.32 -5.39 -8.30
N ARG A 88 8.13 -6.52 -7.61
CA ARG A 88 7.79 -7.80 -8.25
C ARG A 88 6.43 -7.78 -8.97
N PHE A 89 5.49 -6.94 -8.52
CA PHE A 89 4.12 -6.94 -9.04
C PHE A 89 3.74 -5.69 -9.84
N SER A 90 4.47 -4.58 -9.69
CA SER A 90 4.24 -3.35 -10.46
C SER A 90 4.74 -3.42 -11.91
N GLY A 91 5.50 -4.46 -12.26
CA GLY A 91 5.97 -4.76 -13.62
C GLY A 91 5.47 -6.09 -14.17
N GLY A 92 4.15 -6.27 -14.30
CA GLY A 92 3.59 -7.30 -15.19
C GLY A 92 3.97 -8.76 -14.91
N GLY A 93 3.77 -9.25 -13.69
CA GLY A 93 3.95 -10.68 -13.35
C GLY A 93 3.23 -11.08 -12.05
N THR A 94 1.95 -11.44 -12.17
CA THR A 94 1.06 -12.16 -11.22
C THR A 94 1.53 -12.45 -9.77
N ALA A 95 0.74 -11.93 -8.81
CA ALA A 95 0.38 -12.50 -7.49
C ALA A 95 1.37 -12.46 -6.30
N ALA A 96 1.17 -11.51 -5.35
CA ALA A 96 1.07 -11.74 -3.89
C ALA A 96 1.19 -10.41 -3.10
N GLY A 97 0.07 -9.91 -2.58
CA GLY A 97 0.10 -8.82 -1.61
C GLY A 97 -1.18 -7.97 -1.60
N ILE A 98 -2.33 -8.64 -1.68
CA ILE A 98 -3.62 -8.00 -1.53
C ILE A 98 -3.78 -7.59 -0.06
N ASP A 99 -4.11 -6.32 0.14
CA ASP A 99 -4.90 -5.76 1.24
C ASP A 99 -5.09 -6.68 2.46
N SER A 100 -4.31 -6.44 3.50
CA SER A 100 -4.67 -6.87 4.86
C SER A 100 -4.97 -5.62 5.67
N ARG A 101 -6.17 -5.04 5.47
CA ARG A 101 -7.11 -4.58 6.52
C ARG A 101 -8.02 -3.43 6.02
N HIS A 102 -8.95 -3.71 5.11
CA HIS A 102 -10.27 -3.06 5.15
C HIS A 102 -11.27 -3.93 5.93
N ALA A 103 -11.43 -3.61 7.21
CA ALA A 103 -12.46 -4.14 8.09
C ALA A 103 -13.86 -3.80 7.53
N ARG A 104 -14.50 -4.73 6.82
CA ARG A 104 -15.93 -4.64 6.50
C ARG A 104 -16.77 -5.10 7.69
N MET A 105 -17.31 -4.13 8.42
CA MET A 105 -18.63 -4.26 9.05
C MET A 105 -19.68 -4.55 7.96
N SER A 106 -20.43 -5.65 8.09
CA SER A 106 -21.83 -5.84 7.60
C SER A 106 -22.15 -7.32 7.42
N LYS A 107 -22.52 -8.05 8.49
CA LYS A 107 -23.35 -9.25 8.33
C LYS A 107 -24.05 -9.74 9.62
N ARG A 108 -24.62 -8.86 10.44
CA ARG A 108 -25.48 -9.32 11.55
C ARG A 108 -26.73 -8.47 11.77
N GLU A 109 -27.37 -7.93 10.73
CA GLU A 109 -28.74 -7.43 10.89
C GLU A 109 -29.60 -7.81 9.68
N ARG A 110 -30.20 -9.01 9.77
CA ARG A 110 -31.42 -9.33 9.04
C ARG A 110 -32.17 -10.42 9.79
N ALA A 111 -33.15 -10.02 10.60
CA ALA A 111 -34.49 -10.60 10.68
C ALA A 111 -35.18 -10.18 11.99
N ALA A 112 -35.70 -8.95 12.01
CA ALA A 112 -36.74 -8.55 12.94
C ALA A 112 -37.74 -7.66 12.18
N GLU A 113 -38.77 -8.28 11.62
CA GLU A 113 -40.11 -7.70 11.40
C GLU A 113 -41.05 -8.88 11.08
N ALA A 114 -41.83 -9.35 12.05
CA ALA A 114 -43.27 -9.08 12.19
C ALA A 114 -44.05 -9.37 10.89
N GLY A 115 -45.12 -10.15 10.85
CA GLY A 115 -45.99 -10.75 11.85
C GLY A 115 -47.24 -11.26 11.12
N ASN A 116 -48.12 -11.90 11.86
CA ASN A 116 -49.54 -12.07 11.55
C ASN A 116 -49.95 -13.11 10.49
N ARG A 117 -50.30 -14.31 10.96
CA ARG A 117 -51.63 -14.87 10.66
C ARG A 117 -52.03 -15.89 11.72
N ARG A 118 -52.83 -15.42 12.68
CA ARG A 118 -53.73 -16.26 13.47
C ARG A 118 -54.95 -16.64 12.63
N GLU A 119 -55.52 -17.79 13.00
CA GLU A 119 -56.93 -18.18 12.91
C GLU A 119 -57.56 -18.35 11.52
N THR A 120 -58.02 -19.58 11.25
CA THR A 120 -59.44 -20.00 11.14
C THR A 120 -59.45 -21.53 10.98
N ASP A 121 -60.03 -22.28 11.93
CA ASP A 121 -61.39 -22.87 11.82
C ASP A 121 -61.37 -24.14 10.93
N ALA A 122 -61.38 -25.34 11.53
CA ALA A 122 -62.55 -26.16 11.87
C ALA A 122 -63.10 -27.02 10.71
N GLN A 123 -63.50 -28.24 11.10
CA GLN A 123 -64.53 -29.12 10.52
C GLN A 123 -64.27 -30.06 9.32
N GLY A 124 -64.80 -31.29 9.50
CA GLY A 124 -65.33 -32.21 8.49
C GLY A 124 -64.36 -33.34 8.15
N GLY A 125 -64.62 -34.60 8.56
CA GLY A 125 -65.54 -35.53 7.86
C GLY A 125 -64.69 -36.30 6.83
N GLU A 126 -64.61 -37.63 6.82
CA GLU A 126 -65.68 -38.62 6.73
C GLU A 126 -65.25 -39.97 7.33
#